data_AF-A0A2V7WEP1-F1
#
_entry.id   AF-A0A2V7WEP1-F1
#
_cell.length_a   1.000
_cell.length_b   1.000
_cell.length_c   1.000
_cell.angle_alpha   90.00
_cell.angle_beta   90.00
_cell.angle_gamma   90.00
#
_symmetry.space_group_name_H-M   'P 1'
#
loop_
_entity.id
_entity.type
_entity.pdbx_description
1 polymer ?
#
loop_
_entity_poly.entity_id
_entity_poly.type
_entity_poly.pdbx_seq_one_letter_code
_entity_poly.pdbx_strand_id
1 'polypeptide(L)'
;DRKYFFPQSASDATSYAAAAFLVKFGFLPAQEIDRIDLNAAIPREELYGLLGSWLRKHNALNEATGKIFAISGRALTLKAEGKTVPFNLPEGIPIFRRLGDRYQEYASVPIMIGDRAFVQSNARKVPVSVIVQANIDGASFDRTSSFASWTRSYRADELVTSINRRNAIQQLQGLRVISVDASQRIAEMEVTAEGERKFVLRGVPQRA
;
A
#
# COMPACT_ATOMS: atom_id res chain seq x y z
N ASP A 1 8.16 10.87 8.11
CA ASP A 1 7.78 9.55 7.57
C ASP A 1 8.28 9.33 6.15
N ARG A 2 9.24 8.41 5.96
CA ARG A 2 9.70 8.01 4.62
C ARG A 2 8.80 6.89 4.11
N LYS A 3 7.99 7.18 3.10
CA LYS A 3 7.18 6.19 2.37
C LYS A 3 8.06 5.57 1.28
N TYR A 4 8.13 4.24 1.25
CA TYR A 4 8.85 3.51 0.20
C TYR A 4 7.85 2.96 -0.82
N PHE A 5 8.28 2.97 -2.07
CA PHE A 5 7.50 2.54 -3.22
C PHE A 5 8.33 1.56 -4.03
N PHE A 6 7.73 0.44 -4.44
CA PHE A 6 8.39 -0.54 -5.30
C PHE A 6 7.88 -0.42 -6.73
N PRO A 7 8.69 0.00 -7.71
CA PRO A 7 8.29 -0.08 -9.10
C PRO A 7 8.18 -1.55 -9.55
N GLN A 8 7.14 -1.84 -10.33
CA GLN A 8 7.00 -3.11 -11.05
C GLN A 8 7.32 -2.95 -12.53
N SER A 9 8.17 -3.85 -13.03
CA SER A 9 8.28 -4.22 -14.43
C SER A 9 7.92 -5.70 -14.50
N ALA A 10 6.63 -6.03 -14.53
CA ALA A 10 6.18 -7.43 -14.55
C ALA A 10 6.96 -8.22 -15.60
N SER A 11 7.70 -9.24 -15.16
CA SER A 11 8.50 -10.09 -16.04
C SER A 11 7.64 -11.28 -16.48
N ASP A 12 7.67 -11.64 -17.77
CA ASP A 12 6.93 -12.76 -18.37
C ASP A 12 7.33 -14.17 -17.87
N ALA A 13 8.16 -14.27 -16.83
CA ALA A 13 8.56 -15.55 -16.26
C ALA A 13 7.36 -16.30 -15.65
N THR A 14 7.12 -17.53 -16.13
CA THR A 14 5.97 -18.39 -15.77
C THR A 14 5.76 -18.57 -14.26
N SER A 15 6.85 -18.62 -13.48
CA SER A 15 6.78 -18.75 -12.02
C SER A 15 6.16 -17.55 -11.32
N TYR A 16 6.38 -16.34 -11.86
CA TYR A 16 5.81 -15.10 -11.29
C TYR A 16 4.34 -14.98 -11.66
N ALA A 17 3.96 -15.33 -12.89
CA ALA A 17 2.56 -15.38 -13.32
C ALA A 17 1.72 -16.36 -12.50
N ALA A 18 2.26 -17.56 -12.22
CA ALA A 18 1.57 -18.56 -11.39
C ALA A 18 1.39 -18.09 -9.94
N ALA A 19 2.44 -17.54 -9.32
CA ALA A 19 2.36 -17.02 -7.95
C ALA A 19 1.41 -15.81 -7.87
N ALA A 20 1.45 -14.91 -8.85
CA ALA A 20 0.56 -13.76 -8.91
C ALA A 20 -0.91 -14.20 -8.98
N PHE A 21 -1.18 -15.18 -9.84
CA PHE A 21 -2.51 -15.73 -10.03
C PHE A 21 -3.06 -16.34 -8.73
N LEU A 22 -2.32 -17.25 -8.09
CA LEU A 22 -2.77 -17.95 -6.88
C LEU A 22 -3.11 -16.96 -5.75
N VAL A 23 -2.23 -15.99 -5.52
CA VAL A 23 -2.43 -14.96 -4.50
C VAL A 23 -3.63 -14.07 -4.82
N LYS A 24 -3.78 -13.64 -6.09
CA LYS A 24 -4.91 -12.79 -6.52
C LYS A 24 -6.28 -13.42 -6.23
N PHE A 25 -6.42 -14.72 -6.39
CA PHE A 25 -7.69 -15.43 -6.16
C PHE A 25 -7.87 -15.90 -4.72
N GLY A 26 -7.02 -15.46 -3.80
CA GLY A 26 -7.17 -15.76 -2.38
C GLY A 26 -6.80 -17.19 -1.99
N PHE A 27 -6.32 -17.99 -2.95
CA PHE A 27 -5.69 -19.28 -2.68
C PHE A 27 -4.33 -19.02 -2.06
N LEU A 28 -4.36 -18.88 -0.74
CA LEU A 28 -3.15 -18.99 0.03
C LEU A 28 -2.55 -20.38 -0.24
N PRO A 29 -1.22 -20.51 -0.14
CA PRO A 29 -0.60 -21.83 -0.17
C PRO A 29 -1.31 -22.80 0.81
N ALA A 30 -1.95 -22.25 1.86
CA ALA A 30 -2.56 -22.89 3.04
C ALA A 30 -3.81 -23.73 2.86
N GLN A 31 -4.59 -23.51 1.81
CA GLN A 31 -5.95 -24.04 1.76
C GLN A 31 -6.00 -25.38 1.02
N GLU A 32 -6.49 -26.41 1.71
CA GLU A 32 -6.90 -27.67 1.09
C GLU A 32 -8.24 -27.44 0.39
N ILE A 33 -8.39 -28.01 -0.81
CA ILE A 33 -9.66 -28.01 -1.54
C ILE A 33 -10.35 -29.32 -1.25
N ASP A 34 -11.56 -29.23 -0.69
CA ASP A 34 -12.41 -30.38 -0.46
C ASP A 34 -13.42 -30.52 -1.61
N ARG A 35 -13.41 -31.67 -2.28
CA ARG A 35 -14.22 -31.91 -3.48
C ARG A 35 -15.21 -33.04 -3.24
N ILE A 36 -16.50 -32.74 -3.44
CA ILE A 36 -17.62 -33.67 -3.16
C ILE A 36 -17.94 -34.55 -4.38
N ASP A 37 -17.68 -34.10 -5.62
CA ASP A 37 -17.92 -34.87 -6.85
C ASP A 37 -16.71 -34.82 -7.79
N LEU A 38 -16.09 -35.97 -8.02
CA LEU A 38 -14.90 -36.13 -8.87
C LEU A 38 -15.23 -36.07 -10.37
N ASN A 39 -16.48 -36.30 -10.77
CA ASN A 39 -16.89 -36.41 -12.17
C ASN A 39 -17.35 -35.10 -12.81
N ALA A 40 -17.55 -34.04 -12.01
CA ALA A 40 -17.88 -32.72 -12.54
C ALA A 40 -16.67 -32.06 -13.25
N ALA A 41 -16.92 -31.10 -14.13
CA ALA A 41 -15.83 -30.27 -14.66
C ALA A 41 -15.24 -29.42 -13.53
N ILE A 42 -13.91 -29.37 -13.43
CA ILE A 42 -13.22 -28.60 -12.38
C ILE A 42 -13.31 -27.10 -12.74
N PRO A 43 -13.93 -26.26 -11.90
CA PRO A 43 -13.89 -24.81 -12.04
C PRO A 43 -12.45 -24.32 -12.04
N ARG A 44 -12.17 -23.29 -12.84
CA ARG A 44 -10.83 -22.73 -12.99
C ARG A 44 -10.17 -22.42 -11.64
N GLU A 45 -10.91 -21.83 -10.70
CA GLU A 45 -10.44 -21.49 -9.36
C GLU A 45 -9.98 -22.73 -8.58
N GLU A 46 -10.75 -23.82 -8.66
CA GLU A 46 -10.47 -25.09 -7.99
C GLU A 46 -9.22 -25.77 -8.58
N LEU A 47 -9.07 -25.77 -9.91
CA LEU A 47 -7.86 -26.24 -10.58
C LEU A 47 -6.61 -25.51 -10.06
N TYR A 48 -6.73 -24.20 -9.86
CA TYR A 48 -5.62 -23.39 -9.40
C TYR A 48 -5.31 -23.61 -7.93
N GLY A 49 -6.29 -23.72 -7.05
CA GLY A 49 -5.98 -24.09 -5.67
C GLY A 49 -5.40 -25.51 -5.55
N LEU A 50 -5.77 -26.44 -6.45
CA LEU A 50 -5.15 -27.77 -6.52
C LEU A 50 -3.69 -27.68 -6.94
N LEU A 51 -3.38 -26.87 -7.97
CA LEU A 51 -2.00 -26.59 -8.38
C LEU A 51 -1.20 -25.90 -7.25
N GLY A 52 -1.80 -24.96 -6.53
CA GLY A 52 -1.19 -24.30 -5.38
C GLY A 52 -0.86 -25.28 -4.24
N SER A 53 -1.82 -26.14 -3.89
CA SER A 53 -1.64 -27.21 -2.90
C SER A 53 -0.55 -28.21 -3.33
N TRP A 54 -0.54 -28.59 -4.61
CA TRP A 54 0.51 -29.43 -5.18
C TRP A 54 1.90 -28.79 -5.08
N LEU A 55 2.04 -27.52 -5.50
CA LEU A 55 3.30 -26.78 -5.41
C LEU A 55 3.84 -26.74 -3.98
N ARG A 56 2.97 -26.61 -2.98
CA ARG A 56 3.37 -26.70 -1.58
C ARG A 56 3.79 -28.12 -1.19
N LYS A 57 2.96 -29.13 -1.47
CA LYS A 57 3.24 -30.52 -1.07
C LYS A 57 4.61 -30.98 -1.56
N HIS A 58 5.04 -30.45 -2.70
CA HIS A 58 6.33 -30.72 -3.31
C HIS A 58 7.44 -29.70 -2.98
N ASN A 59 7.25 -28.82 -1.98
CA ASN A 59 8.18 -27.77 -1.56
C ASN A 59 8.69 -26.88 -2.71
N ALA A 60 7.87 -26.72 -3.75
CA ALA A 60 8.18 -25.86 -4.89
C ALA A 60 8.05 -24.37 -4.52
N LEU A 61 7.27 -24.06 -3.47
CA LEU A 61 7.13 -22.75 -2.86
C LEU A 61 7.33 -22.81 -1.35
N ASN A 62 8.17 -21.91 -0.83
CA ASN A 62 8.43 -21.69 0.58
C ASN A 62 7.91 -20.31 0.98
N GLU A 63 7.34 -20.17 2.18
CA GLU A 63 6.86 -18.89 2.70
C GLU A 63 7.67 -18.48 3.93
N ALA A 64 8.08 -17.21 3.96
CA ALA A 64 8.68 -16.59 5.13
C ALA A 64 7.81 -15.41 5.57
N THR A 65 7.49 -15.36 6.86
CA THR A 65 6.56 -14.37 7.42
C THR A 65 7.23 -13.59 8.54
N GLY A 66 7.13 -12.26 8.51
CA GLY A 66 7.73 -11.42 9.55
C GLY A 66 7.31 -9.95 9.46
N LYS A 67 7.74 -9.15 10.44
CA LYS A 67 7.59 -7.69 10.38
C LYS A 67 8.72 -7.10 9.54
N ILE A 68 8.40 -6.16 8.66
CA ILE A 68 9.38 -5.39 7.91
C ILE A 68 10.22 -4.59 8.90
N PHE A 69 11.51 -4.88 8.96
CA PHE A 69 12.46 -4.22 9.86
C PHE A 69 13.25 -3.13 9.15
N ALA A 70 13.68 -3.40 7.91
CA ALA A 70 14.44 -2.45 7.10
C ALA A 70 14.09 -2.63 5.62
N ILE A 71 14.19 -1.54 4.87
CA ILE A 71 14.01 -1.49 3.42
C ILE A 71 15.15 -0.64 2.83
N SER A 72 15.81 -1.14 1.80
CA SER A 72 16.80 -0.40 1.02
C SER A 72 16.72 -0.79 -0.44
N GLY A 73 16.09 0.06 -1.27
CA GLY A 73 15.67 -0.37 -2.60
C GLY A 73 14.88 -1.68 -2.49
N ARG A 74 15.14 -2.64 -3.37
CA ARG A 74 14.49 -3.98 -3.40
C ARG A 74 15.01 -4.96 -2.34
N ALA A 75 15.91 -4.55 -1.46
CA ALA A 75 16.31 -5.34 -0.30
C ALA A 75 15.30 -5.13 0.84
N LEU A 76 14.67 -6.22 1.27
CA LEU A 76 13.68 -6.29 2.33
C LEU A 76 14.21 -7.14 3.47
N THR A 77 14.30 -6.58 4.68
CA THR A 77 14.67 -7.37 5.88
C THR A 77 13.44 -7.62 6.72
N LEU A 78 13.12 -8.89 6.94
CA LEU A 78 12.03 -9.30 7.83
C LEU A 78 12.59 -9.66 9.21
N LYS A 79 11.88 -9.29 10.27
CA LYS A 79 12.10 -9.76 11.63
C LYS A 79 11.00 -10.75 12.01
N ALA A 80 11.38 -11.99 12.26
CA ALA A 80 10.50 -13.08 12.65
C ALA A 80 11.17 -13.87 13.78
N GLU A 81 10.44 -14.15 14.86
CA GLU A 81 10.92 -15.00 15.97
C GLU A 81 12.30 -14.59 16.53
N GLY A 82 12.53 -13.27 16.65
CA GLY A 82 13.78 -12.71 17.15
C GLY A 82 14.95 -12.70 16.14
N LYS A 83 14.82 -13.36 14.99
CA LYS A 83 15.82 -13.36 13.92
C LYS A 83 15.48 -12.34 12.84
N THR A 84 16.52 -11.81 12.21
CA THR A 84 16.38 -10.95 11.02
C THR A 84 16.81 -11.75 9.79
N VAL A 85 15.98 -11.72 8.76
CA VAL A 85 16.18 -12.46 7.52
C VAL A 85 16.12 -11.48 6.36
N PRO A 86 17.23 -11.28 5.62
CA PRO A 86 17.23 -10.43 4.43
C PRO A 86 16.68 -11.18 3.22
N PHE A 87 15.91 -10.48 2.39
CA PHE A 87 15.40 -10.91 1.11
C PHE A 87 15.77 -9.86 0.06
N ASN A 88 16.33 -10.30 -1.07
CA ASN A 88 16.52 -9.43 -2.22
C ASN A 88 15.41 -9.73 -3.22
N LEU A 89 14.48 -8.79 -3.41
CA LEU A 89 13.33 -8.99 -4.27
C LEU A 89 13.74 -8.80 -5.73
N PRO A 90 13.67 -9.82 -6.61
CA PRO A 90 13.95 -9.65 -8.02
C PRO A 90 13.01 -8.61 -8.65
N GLU A 91 13.43 -7.95 -9.72
CA GLU A 91 12.53 -7.09 -10.49
C GLU A 91 11.35 -7.88 -11.05
N GLY A 92 10.21 -7.20 -11.18
CA GLY A 92 9.02 -7.77 -11.81
C GLY A 92 8.27 -8.83 -11.02
N ILE A 93 8.66 -9.13 -9.78
CA ILE A 93 7.85 -9.98 -8.93
C ILE A 93 6.55 -9.26 -8.54
N PRO A 94 5.41 -9.97 -8.50
CA PRO A 94 4.16 -9.42 -8.04
C PRO A 94 4.23 -9.09 -6.54
N ILE A 95 3.76 -7.88 -6.20
CA ILE A 95 3.63 -7.39 -4.83
C ILE A 95 2.17 -7.07 -4.58
N PHE A 96 1.62 -7.72 -3.56
CA PHE A 96 0.24 -7.62 -3.17
C PHE A 96 0.09 -6.85 -1.87
N ARG A 97 -1.02 -6.15 -1.75
CA ARG A 97 -1.52 -5.68 -0.45
C ARG A 97 -2.72 -6.52 -0.05
N ARG A 98 -2.70 -7.04 1.18
CA ARG A 98 -3.82 -7.75 1.78
C ARG A 98 -4.74 -6.75 2.49
N LEU A 99 -6.01 -6.73 2.12
CA LEU A 99 -7.08 -5.91 2.71
C LEU A 99 -8.21 -6.84 3.16
N GLY A 100 -8.24 -7.19 4.45
CA GLY A 100 -9.11 -8.26 4.95
C GLY A 100 -8.76 -9.60 4.28
N ASP A 101 -9.72 -10.17 3.56
CA ASP A 101 -9.58 -11.42 2.81
C ASP A 101 -9.22 -11.22 1.33
N ARG A 102 -9.15 -9.97 0.86
CA ARG A 102 -8.85 -9.66 -0.53
C ARG A 102 -7.38 -9.32 -0.73
N TYR A 103 -6.84 -9.79 -1.86
CA TYR A 103 -5.52 -9.43 -2.35
C TYR A 103 -5.66 -8.45 -3.50
N GLN A 104 -4.92 -7.36 -3.42
CA GLN A 104 -4.86 -6.39 -4.49
C GLN A 104 -3.42 -6.25 -4.95
N GLU A 105 -3.19 -6.49 -6.23
CA GLU A 105 -1.91 -6.23 -6.90
C GLU A 105 -1.74 -4.73 -7.09
N TYR A 106 -0.53 -4.22 -6.88
CA TYR A 106 -0.21 -2.83 -7.20
C TYR A 106 1.04 -2.76 -8.05
N ALA A 107 1.02 -1.88 -9.05
CA ALA A 107 2.22 -1.47 -9.79
C ALA A 107 3.30 -0.88 -8.86
N SER A 108 2.87 -0.29 -7.73
CA SER A 108 3.75 0.06 -6.63
C SER A 108 3.00 0.05 -5.29
N VAL A 109 3.30 -0.95 -4.45
CA VAL A 109 2.72 -1.03 -3.10
C VAL A 109 3.43 -0.04 -2.17
N PRO A 110 2.70 0.83 -1.46
CA PRO A 110 3.29 1.60 -0.37
C PRO A 110 3.54 0.70 0.83
N ILE A 111 4.78 0.72 1.32
CA ILE A 111 5.28 -0.14 2.40
C ILE A 111 5.94 0.71 3.47
N MET A 112 5.82 0.26 4.71
CA MET A 112 6.48 0.87 5.85
C MET A 112 7.19 -0.17 6.72
N ILE A 113 8.25 0.28 7.39
CA ILE A 113 8.83 -0.46 8.50
C ILE A 113 7.73 -0.69 9.55
N GLY A 114 7.64 -1.91 10.05
CA GLY A 114 6.62 -2.36 10.97
C GLY A 114 5.50 -3.16 10.33
N ASP A 115 5.22 -2.99 9.02
CA ASP A 115 4.22 -3.80 8.31
C ASP A 115 4.55 -5.29 8.39
N ARG A 116 3.53 -6.16 8.31
CA ARG A 116 3.77 -7.60 8.20
C ARG A 116 3.91 -7.95 6.71
N ALA A 117 4.89 -8.77 6.38
CA ALA A 117 5.10 -9.25 5.02
C ALA A 117 5.23 -10.78 5.01
N PHE A 118 4.71 -11.36 3.93
CA PHE A 118 4.80 -12.77 3.59
C PHE A 118 5.55 -12.85 2.26
N VAL A 119 6.79 -13.34 2.31
CA VAL A 119 7.64 -13.49 1.12
C VAL A 119 7.55 -14.94 0.67
N GLN A 120 7.02 -15.16 -0.53
CA GLN A 120 7.02 -16.48 -1.14
C GLN A 120 8.26 -16.63 -1.99
N SER A 121 8.94 -17.76 -1.87
CA SER A 121 10.17 -18.08 -2.60
C SER A 121 10.04 -19.44 -3.27
N ASN A 122 10.69 -19.63 -4.41
CA ASN A 122 10.71 -20.94 -5.05
C ASN A 122 11.62 -21.94 -4.30
N ALA A 123 11.74 -23.17 -4.81
CA ALA A 123 12.63 -24.20 -4.27
C ALA A 123 14.11 -23.76 -4.16
N ARG A 124 14.56 -22.78 -4.96
CA ARG A 124 15.91 -22.21 -4.92
C ARG A 124 16.03 -21.01 -3.96
N LYS A 125 15.01 -20.75 -3.13
CA LYS A 125 14.93 -19.60 -2.21
C LYS A 125 14.96 -18.24 -2.91
N VAL A 126 14.61 -18.18 -4.19
CA VAL A 126 14.46 -16.91 -4.92
C VAL A 126 13.05 -16.38 -4.65
N PRO A 127 12.87 -15.14 -4.15
CA PRO A 127 11.56 -14.55 -3.96
C PRO A 127 10.78 -14.49 -5.28
N VAL A 128 9.52 -14.92 -5.25
CA VAL A 128 8.61 -14.95 -6.42
C VAL A 128 7.36 -14.11 -6.23
N SER A 129 7.00 -13.77 -4.99
CA SER A 129 5.94 -12.81 -4.69
C SER A 129 6.12 -12.26 -3.27
N VAL A 130 5.50 -11.11 -3.00
CA VAL A 130 5.42 -10.55 -1.66
C VAL A 130 4.00 -10.10 -1.37
N ILE A 131 3.47 -10.50 -0.21
CA ILE A 131 2.20 -9.98 0.30
C ILE A 131 2.53 -9.07 1.48
N VAL A 132 2.03 -7.84 1.43
CA VAL A 132 2.16 -6.86 2.50
C VAL A 132 0.82 -6.67 3.17
N GLN A 133 0.81 -6.81 4.48
CA GLN A 133 -0.31 -6.51 5.35
C GLN A 133 0.09 -5.37 6.28
N ALA A 134 -0.69 -4.28 6.25
CA ALA A 134 -0.46 -3.15 7.15
C ALA A 134 -0.47 -3.65 8.61
N ASN A 135 0.54 -3.27 9.39
CA ASN A 135 0.58 -3.66 10.79
C ASN A 135 -0.36 -2.76 11.61
N ILE A 136 -1.55 -3.28 11.89
CA ILE A 136 -2.63 -2.61 12.62
C ILE A 136 -2.21 -2.35 14.08
N ASP A 137 -1.43 -3.26 14.68
CA ASP A 137 -1.00 -3.18 16.08
C ASP A 137 0.23 -2.27 16.29
N GLY A 138 0.89 -1.85 15.20
CA GLY A 138 2.12 -1.03 15.25
C GLY A 138 1.99 0.35 14.58
N ALA A 139 0.83 0.68 14.03
CA ALA A 139 0.52 2.00 13.50
C ALA A 139 -0.10 2.84 14.63
N SER A 140 0.25 4.12 14.77
CA SER A 140 -0.49 5.01 15.67
C SER A 140 -1.97 4.96 15.31
N PHE A 141 -2.84 4.93 16.34
CA PHE A 141 -4.30 4.90 16.24
C PHE A 141 -4.86 5.94 15.24
N ASP A 142 -4.14 7.04 15.03
CA ASP A 142 -4.47 8.06 14.04
C ASP A 142 -4.54 7.56 12.60
N ARG A 143 -3.89 6.45 12.22
CA ARG A 143 -3.78 6.01 10.81
C ARG A 143 -4.93 5.16 10.30
N THR A 144 -5.67 4.51 11.20
CA THR A 144 -6.88 3.72 10.86
C THR A 144 -8.16 4.44 11.30
N SER A 145 -8.03 5.61 11.93
CA SER A 145 -9.16 6.47 12.23
C SER A 145 -9.85 6.89 10.93
N SER A 146 -11.18 6.89 10.89
CA SER A 146 -11.95 7.53 9.81
C SER A 146 -11.66 9.04 9.71
N PHE A 147 -10.99 9.62 10.73
CA PHE A 147 -10.51 11.00 10.76
C PHE A 147 -9.04 11.14 10.33
N ALA A 148 -8.33 10.05 10.01
CA ALA A 148 -6.93 10.01 9.57
C ALA A 148 -6.72 10.75 8.24
N SER A 149 -7.70 10.62 7.35
CA SER A 149 -7.71 11.24 6.03
C SER A 149 -9.16 11.54 5.67
N TRP A 150 -9.45 12.81 5.46
CA TRP A 150 -10.75 13.26 4.96
C TRP A 150 -10.51 14.21 3.80
N THR A 151 -11.42 14.21 2.83
CA THR A 151 -11.45 15.19 1.76
C THR A 151 -12.75 15.95 1.89
N ARG A 152 -12.68 17.28 1.88
CA ARG A 152 -13.87 18.13 1.80
C ARG A 152 -13.72 19.05 0.61
N SER A 153 -14.74 19.05 -0.23
CA SER A 153 -14.85 20.02 -1.32
C SER A 153 -15.52 21.27 -0.78
N TYR A 154 -14.95 22.42 -1.14
CA TYR A 154 -15.52 23.73 -0.89
C TYR A 154 -15.73 24.42 -2.22
N ARG A 155 -16.79 25.22 -2.32
CA ARG A 155 -16.95 26.15 -3.44
C ARG A 155 -16.09 27.40 -3.20
N ALA A 156 -15.74 28.09 -4.29
CA ALA A 156 -14.85 29.25 -4.21
C ALA A 156 -15.44 30.40 -3.37
N ASP A 157 -16.75 30.61 -3.43
CA ASP A 157 -17.51 31.60 -2.65
C ASP A 157 -17.52 31.29 -1.13
N GLU A 158 -17.59 30.02 -0.76
CA GLU A 158 -17.47 29.57 0.63
C GLU A 158 -16.08 29.90 1.21
N LEU A 159 -15.03 29.73 0.39
CA LEU A 159 -13.66 30.07 0.76
C LEU A 159 -13.47 31.59 0.84
N VAL A 160 -14.03 32.36 -0.09
CA VAL A 160 -14.03 33.84 -0.06
C VAL A 160 -14.55 34.37 1.27
N THR A 161 -15.68 33.84 1.75
CA THR A 161 -16.26 34.24 3.04
C THR A 161 -15.29 33.99 4.21
N SER A 162 -14.54 32.89 4.18
CA SER A 162 -13.57 32.55 5.22
C SER A 162 -12.30 33.40 5.14
N ILE A 163 -11.81 33.69 3.92
CA ILE A 163 -10.64 34.52 3.66
C ILE A 163 -10.91 35.98 4.01
N ASN A 164 -12.13 36.48 3.73
CA ASN A 164 -12.57 37.84 4.03
C ASN A 164 -12.48 38.22 5.51
N ARG A 165 -12.44 37.24 6.42
CA ARG A 165 -12.18 37.49 7.85
C ARG A 165 -10.80 38.08 8.13
N ARG A 166 -9.84 37.87 7.24
CA ARG A 166 -8.46 38.34 7.38
C ARG A 166 -8.04 39.27 6.24
N ASN A 167 -8.50 39.02 5.03
CA ASN A 167 -8.19 39.82 3.85
C ASN A 167 -9.43 39.88 2.95
N ALA A 168 -9.95 41.09 2.71
CA ALA A 168 -11.09 41.26 1.82
C ALA A 168 -10.71 40.92 0.37
N ILE A 169 -11.46 40.02 -0.25
CA ILE A 169 -11.42 39.57 -1.64
C ILE A 169 -12.85 39.43 -2.16
N GLN A 170 -13.04 39.60 -3.47
CA GLN A 170 -14.33 39.37 -4.13
C GLN A 170 -14.36 38.00 -4.80
N GLN A 171 -13.22 37.59 -5.37
CA GLN A 171 -13.11 36.32 -6.08
C GLN A 171 -11.78 35.63 -5.77
N LEU A 172 -11.85 34.34 -5.44
CA LEU A 172 -10.69 33.48 -5.33
C LEU A 172 -10.32 32.92 -6.71
N GLN A 173 -9.09 33.15 -7.17
CA GLN A 173 -8.58 32.65 -8.44
C GLN A 173 -7.60 31.48 -8.27
N GLY A 174 -6.85 31.43 -7.16
CA GLY A 174 -5.89 30.37 -6.93
C GLY A 174 -5.38 30.27 -5.49
N LEU A 175 -4.94 29.07 -5.11
CA LEU A 175 -4.31 28.77 -3.83
C LEU A 175 -3.02 27.98 -4.08
N ARG A 176 -1.94 28.37 -3.41
CA ARG A 176 -0.66 27.66 -3.48
C ARG A 176 -0.03 27.56 -2.10
N VAL A 177 0.35 26.35 -1.70
CA VAL A 177 1.09 26.14 -0.45
C VAL A 177 2.52 26.67 -0.63
N ILE A 178 2.95 27.54 0.29
CA ILE A 178 4.32 28.10 0.30
C ILE A 178 5.20 27.28 1.24
N SER A 179 4.73 27.02 2.47
CA SER A 179 5.52 26.34 3.49
C SER A 179 4.68 25.42 4.38
N VAL A 180 5.34 24.39 4.88
CA VAL A 180 4.79 23.44 5.86
C VAL A 180 5.68 23.41 7.09
N ASP A 181 5.08 23.20 8.25
CA ASP A 181 5.82 23.05 9.51
C ASP A 181 6.46 21.66 9.66
N ALA A 182 7.19 21.45 10.77
CA ALA A 182 7.84 20.18 11.09
C ALA A 182 6.84 19.00 11.20
N SER A 183 5.58 19.30 11.51
CA SER A 183 4.46 18.36 11.60
C SER A 183 3.70 18.20 10.29
N GLN A 184 4.21 18.74 9.18
CA GLN A 184 3.61 18.72 7.84
C GLN A 184 2.25 19.44 7.74
N ARG A 185 1.97 20.40 8.63
CA ARG A 185 0.80 21.28 8.52
C ARG A 185 1.15 22.48 7.64
N ILE A 186 0.18 22.98 6.88
CA ILE A 186 0.35 24.18 6.06
C ILE A 186 0.58 25.37 7.00
N ALA A 187 1.80 25.92 6.96
CA ALA A 187 2.19 27.08 7.75
C ALA A 187 1.84 28.39 7.02
N GLU A 188 2.11 28.43 5.72
CA GLU A 188 1.83 29.57 4.85
C GLU A 188 1.22 29.14 3.52
N MET A 189 0.21 29.89 3.09
CA MET A 189 -0.48 29.67 1.81
C MET A 189 -0.61 30.99 1.06
N GLU A 190 -0.16 31.02 -0.19
CA GLU A 190 -0.40 32.11 -1.13
C GLU A 190 -1.84 32.02 -1.67
N VAL A 191 -2.52 33.15 -1.65
CA VAL A 191 -3.84 33.33 -2.24
C VAL A 191 -3.70 34.28 -3.42
N THR A 192 -4.21 33.87 -4.58
CA THR A 192 -4.38 34.74 -5.75
C THR A 192 -5.86 35.13 -5.86
N ALA A 193 -6.14 36.42 -5.78
CA ALA A 193 -7.49 37.01 -5.82
C ALA A 193 -7.72 37.75 -7.14
N GLU A 194 -8.86 38.44 -7.25
CA GLU A 194 -9.18 39.28 -8.40
C GLU A 194 -8.04 40.27 -8.76
N GLY A 195 -7.85 40.48 -10.07
CA GLY A 195 -6.80 41.37 -10.59
C GLY A 195 -5.37 40.90 -10.33
N GLU A 196 -5.16 39.58 -10.21
CA GLU A 196 -3.86 38.95 -9.91
C GLU A 196 -3.23 39.35 -8.56
N ARG A 197 -4.02 39.95 -7.67
CA ARG A 197 -3.53 40.34 -6.34
C ARG A 197 -3.15 39.11 -5.53
N LYS A 198 -1.91 39.09 -5.02
CA LYS A 198 -1.38 38.00 -4.21
C LYS A 198 -1.13 38.43 -2.76
N PHE A 199 -1.48 37.56 -1.81
CA PHE A 199 -1.16 37.75 -0.40
C PHE A 199 -1.02 36.41 0.32
N VAL A 200 -0.39 36.42 1.49
CA VAL A 200 -0.08 35.22 2.26
C VAL A 200 -1.03 35.10 3.45
N LEU A 201 -1.67 33.94 3.59
CA LEU A 201 -2.36 33.54 4.81
C LEU A 201 -1.41 32.73 5.69
N ARG A 202 -1.11 33.26 6.88
CA ARG A 202 -0.30 32.60 7.92
C ARG A 202 -1.19 31.96 8.98
N GLY A 203 -0.82 30.76 9.44
CA GLY A 203 -1.51 30.09 10.54
C GLY A 203 -2.99 29.88 10.23
N VAL A 204 -3.27 29.02 9.27
CA VAL A 204 -4.65 28.59 8.97
C VAL A 204 -5.20 27.99 10.28
N PRO A 205 -6.23 28.59 10.90
CA PRO A 205 -6.65 28.19 12.22
C PRO A 205 -7.30 26.82 12.12
N GLN A 206 -6.70 25.82 12.78
CA GLN A 206 -7.42 24.62 13.15
C GLN A 206 -8.55 25.06 14.10
N ARG A 207 -9.81 24.86 13.71
CA ARG A 207 -10.86 24.76 14.72
C ARG A 207 -10.54 23.52 15.56
N ALA A 208 -10.40 23.73 16.87
CA ALA A 208 -10.44 22.68 17.88
C ALA A 208 -11.77 21.94 17.81
#